data_AF-A0A1V5L2D6-F1
#
_entry.id   AF-A0A1V5L2D6-F1
#
_cell.length_a   1.000
_cell.length_b   1.000
_cell.length_c   1.000
_cell.angle_alpha   90.00
_cell.angle_beta   90.00
_cell.angle_gamma   90.00
#
_symmetry.space_group_name_H-M   'P 1'
#
loop_
_entity.id
_entity.type
_entity.pdbx_description
1 polymer ?
#
loop_
_entity_poly.entity_id
_entity_poly.type
_entity_poly.pdbx_seq_one_letter_code
_entity_poly.pdbx_strand_id
1 'polypeptide(L)'
;MKDQRGSGTEPVNVLSRYKWQDRLSYYESTRDTATHFFIDNLPKGTYVFEYSTRIQHRGTYQSGIASIQCMYAPEFNSHSQSFTIQVE
;
A
#
# COMPACT_ATOMS: atom_id res chain seq x y z
N MET A 1 -1.99 5.28 5.58
CA MET A 1 -2.54 4.39 4.53
C MET A 1 -1.95 2.99 4.69
N LYS A 2 -2.75 1.96 4.43
CA LYS A 2 -2.36 0.54 4.50
C LYS A 2 -2.83 -0.13 3.22
N ASP A 3 -1.90 -0.67 2.47
CA ASP A 3 -2.18 -1.41 1.25
C ASP A 3 -1.93 -2.90 1.47
N GLN A 4 -3.00 -3.69 1.47
CA GLN A 4 -2.91 -5.14 1.69
C GLN A 4 -2.39 -5.83 0.44
N ARG A 5 -1.64 -6.90 0.66
CA ARG A 5 -1.01 -7.66 -0.40
C ARG A 5 -1.73 -8.99 -0.64
N GLY A 6 -1.82 -9.38 -1.90
CA GLY A 6 -2.25 -10.71 -2.29
C GLY A 6 -1.24 -11.78 -1.90
N SER A 7 -1.72 -12.94 -1.43
CA SER A 7 -0.87 -14.03 -0.93
C SER A 7 0.21 -14.53 -1.91
N GLY A 8 0.02 -14.36 -3.22
CA GLY A 8 0.97 -14.80 -4.26
C GLY A 8 2.03 -13.75 -4.63
N THR A 9 1.99 -12.57 -4.00
CA THR A 9 2.83 -11.43 -4.35
C THR A 9 3.78 -11.09 -3.21
N GLU A 10 5.02 -10.76 -3.54
CA GLU A 10 6.07 -10.37 -2.60
C GLU A 10 6.63 -8.99 -2.94
N PRO A 11 6.98 -8.16 -1.95
CA PRO A 11 7.58 -6.86 -2.20
C PRO A 11 9.03 -7.03 -2.68
N VAL A 12 9.44 -6.25 -3.69
CA VAL A 12 10.85 -6.24 -4.14
C VAL A 12 11.74 -5.54 -3.12
N ASN A 13 11.20 -4.56 -2.40
CA ASN A 13 11.91 -3.84 -1.34
C ASN A 13 11.30 -4.11 0.03
N VAL A 14 12.12 -4.60 0.96
CA VAL A 14 11.76 -4.89 2.35
C VAL A 14 12.20 -3.79 3.33
N LEU A 15 13.04 -2.85 2.90
CA LEU A 15 13.57 -1.82 3.78
C LEU A 15 12.52 -0.72 4.02
N SER A 16 12.17 -0.55 5.29
CA SER A 16 11.37 0.59 5.74
C SER A 16 12.22 1.85 5.70
N ARG A 17 11.68 2.94 5.14
CA ARG A 17 12.42 4.21 5.02
C ARG A 17 11.50 5.41 4.88
N TYR A 18 12.05 6.57 5.19
CA TYR A 18 11.45 7.85 4.80
C TYR A 18 11.61 8.06 3.29
N LYS A 19 10.52 8.46 2.64
CA LYS A 19 10.47 8.88 1.24
C LYS A 19 9.90 10.28 1.14
N TRP A 20 10.36 10.99 0.12
CA TRP A 20 9.89 12.33 -0.24
C TRP A 20 9.54 12.34 -1.72
N GLN A 21 8.27 12.58 -2.04
CA GLN A 21 7.78 12.63 -3.41
C GLN A 21 6.62 13.63 -3.50
N ASP A 22 6.53 14.40 -4.58
CA ASP A 22 5.41 15.32 -4.85
C ASP A 22 5.04 16.26 -3.69
N ARG A 23 6.07 16.75 -2.97
CA ARG A 23 5.98 17.61 -1.77
C ARG A 23 5.31 16.94 -0.56
N LEU A 24 5.28 15.61 -0.55
CA LEU A 24 4.81 14.79 0.56
C LEU A 24 5.98 13.98 1.13
N SER A 25 6.24 14.15 2.43
CA SER A 25 7.05 13.21 3.22
C SER A 25 6.16 12.10 3.75
N TYR A 26 6.64 10.87 3.66
CA TYR A 26 6.00 9.74 4.33
C TYR A 26 7.01 8.68 4.73
N TYR A 27 6.69 7.92 5.77
CA TYR A 27 7.44 6.73 6.15
C TYR A 27 6.78 5.49 5.57
N GLU A 28 7.52 4.79 4.71
CA GLU A 28 7.08 3.52 4.13
C GLU A 28 7.60 2.37 4.98
N SER A 29 6.69 1.52 5.45
CA SER A 29 7.01 0.28 6.15
C SER A 29 6.41 -0.91 5.41
N THR A 30 7.28 -1.64 4.71
CA THR A 30 6.92 -2.89 4.05
C THR A 30 6.86 -4.01 5.09
N ARG A 31 5.69 -4.64 5.24
CA ARG A 31 5.48 -5.88 6.00
C ARG A 31 5.09 -7.00 5.05
N ASP A 32 5.06 -8.23 5.53
CA ASP A 32 4.75 -9.41 4.72
C ASP A 32 3.32 -9.36 4.16
N THR A 33 2.34 -8.93 4.97
CA THR A 33 0.93 -8.90 4.59
C THR A 33 0.50 -7.58 3.93
N ALA A 34 1.22 -6.49 4.16
CA ALA A 34 0.81 -5.16 3.70
C ALA A 34 2.00 -4.19 3.61
N THR A 35 1.86 -3.18 2.76
CA THR A 35 2.72 -2.00 2.77
C THR A 35 2.01 -0.88 3.53
N HIS A 36 2.65 -0.33 4.55
CA HIS A 36 2.12 0.77 5.35
C HIS A 36 2.80 2.08 4.95
N PHE A 37 1.99 3.12 4.79
CA PHE A 37 2.44 4.48 4.54
C PHE A 37 1.96 5.37 5.69
N PHE A 38 2.90 5.87 6.49
CA PHE A 38 2.62 6.81 7.57
C PHE A 38 2.89 8.22 7.05
N ILE A 39 1.86 9.07 7.12
CA ILE A 39 1.84 10.41 6.54
C ILE A 39 1.42 11.34 7.67
N ASP A 40 2.30 12.27 8.06
CA ASP A 40 2.03 13.21 9.14
C ASP A 40 1.11 14.34 8.69
N ASN A 41 1.32 14.85 7.48
CA ASN A 41 0.51 15.89 6.87
C ASN A 41 0.22 15.52 5.42
N LEU A 42 -1.06 15.43 5.06
CA LEU A 42 -1.52 15.18 3.70
C LEU A 42 -2.25 16.43 3.18
N PRO A 43 -1.54 17.33 2.45
CA PRO A 43 -2.18 18.48 1.83
C PRO A 43 -3.25 18.08 0.82
N LYS A 44 -4.15 19.01 0.48
CA LYS A 44 -5.12 18.78 -0.60
C LYS A 44 -4.39 18.52 -1.94
N GLY A 45 -4.84 17.51 -2.68
CA GLY A 45 -4.27 17.17 -3.97
C GLY A 45 -4.48 15.70 -4.33
N THR A 46 -3.83 15.28 -5.41
CA THR A 46 -3.80 13.88 -5.86
C THR A 46 -2.38 13.36 -5.74
N TYR A 47 -2.21 12.23 -5.06
CA TYR A 47 -0.91 11.59 -4.83
C TYR A 47 -0.95 10.17 -5.37
N VAL A 48 0.12 9.74 -6.03
CA VAL A 48 0.26 8.39 -6.59
C VAL A 48 1.39 7.69 -5.86
N PHE A 49 1.08 6.58 -5.20
CA PHE A 49 2.05 5.76 -4.48
C PHE A 49 2.29 4.47 -5.27
N GLU A 50 3.52 4.29 -5.73
CA GLU A 50 3.92 3.11 -6.50
C GLU A 50 5.00 2.33 -5.75
N TYR A 51 4.87 1.00 -5.78
CA TYR A 51 5.89 0.09 -5.29
C TYR A 51 5.89 -1.18 -6.12
N SER A 52 7.07 -1.75 -6.34
CA SER A 52 7.21 -2.96 -7.14
C SER A 52 6.97 -4.20 -6.29
N THR A 53 6.15 -5.10 -6.81
CA THR A 53 5.93 -6.44 -6.28
C THR A 53 6.20 -7.49 -7.35
N ARG A 54 6.70 -8.65 -6.94
CA ARG A 54 6.92 -9.82 -7.79
C ARG A 54 5.91 -10.91 -7.45
N ILE A 55 5.54 -11.71 -8.43
CA ILE A 55 4.73 -12.92 -8.21
C ILE A 55 5.66 -14.11 -8.02
N GLN A 56 5.41 -14.92 -7.00
CA GLN A 56 6.22 -16.11 -6.71
C GLN A 56 5.66 -17.40 -7.30
N HIS A 57 4.34 -17.55 -7.30
CA HIS A 57 3.66 -18.77 -7.73
C HIS A 57 2.56 -18.46 -8.72
N ARG A 58 2.36 -19.37 -9.68
CA ARG A 58 1.22 -19.35 -10.59
C ARG A 58 -0.03 -19.70 -9.80
N GLY A 59 -1.13 -19.04 -10.13
CA GLY A 59 -2.38 -19.20 -9.40
C GLY A 59 -3.31 -18.01 -9.54
N THR A 60 -4.46 -18.11 -8.87
CA THR A 60 -5.45 -17.04 -8.78
C THR A 60 -5.42 -16.47 -7.36
N TYR A 61 -5.15 -15.17 -7.24
CA TYR A 61 -5.04 -14.47 -5.97
C TYR A 61 -5.95 -13.25 -5.94
N GLN A 62 -6.33 -12.79 -4.75
CA GLN A 62 -6.91 -11.46 -4.56
C GLN A 62 -5.79 -10.46 -4.38
N SER A 63 -5.87 -9.28 -5.00
CA SER A 63 -4.87 -8.21 -4.91
C SER A 63 -4.67 -7.68 -3.48
N GLY A 64 -5.73 -7.75 -2.67
CA GLY A 64 -5.84 -7.03 -1.41
C GLY A 64 -6.61 -5.71 -1.57
N ILE A 65 -6.92 -5.08 -0.44
CA ILE A 65 -7.61 -3.79 -0.36
C ILE A 65 -6.62 -2.71 0.09
N ALA A 66 -6.64 -1.57 -0.60
CA ALA A 66 -5.98 -0.36 -0.15
C ALA A 66 -6.92 0.41 0.78
N SER A 67 -6.44 0.81 1.94
CA SER A 67 -7.21 1.54 2.95
C SER A 67 -6.47 2.78 3.40
N ILE A 68 -7.19 3.89 3.54
CA ILE A 68 -6.68 5.13 4.10
C ILE A 68 -7.56 5.52 5.27
N GLN A 69 -6.93 5.87 6.39
CA GLN A 69 -7.62 6.24 7.61
C GLN A 69 -6.75 7.22 8.38
N CYS A 70 -7.39 8.24 8.96
CA CYS A 70 -6.74 9.13 9.90
C CYS A 70 -6.65 8.44 11.28
N MET A 71 -5.47 8.51 11.91
CA MET A 71 -5.23 7.91 13.22
C MET A 71 -5.97 8.64 14.35
N TYR A 72 -6.11 9.97 14.23
CA TYR A 72 -6.69 10.84 15.26
C TYR A 72 -8.16 11.18 15.02
N ALA A 73 -8.70 10.86 13.84
CA ALA A 73 -10.07 11.10 13.44
C ALA A 73 -10.57 9.92 12.58
N PRO A 74 -10.84 8.76 13.20
CA PRO A 74 -11.10 7.50 12.51
C PRO A 74 -12.35 7.52 11.62
N GLU A 75 -13.27 8.46 11.82
CA GLU A 75 -14.40 8.75 10.93
C GLU A 75 -13.96 9.13 9.52
N PHE A 76 -12.76 9.70 9.36
CA PHE A 76 -12.13 9.89 8.07
C PHE A 76 -11.38 8.61 7.67
N ASN A 77 -12.13 7.71 7.03
CA ASN A 77 -11.58 6.51 6.44
C ASN A 77 -12.19 6.25 5.06
N SER A 78 -11.44 5.53 4.24
CA SER A 78 -11.88 5.05 2.94
C SER A 78 -11.10 3.80 2.57
N HIS A 79 -11.66 2.96 1.70
CA HIS A 79 -11.00 1.77 1.20
C HIS A 79 -11.36 1.54 -0.27
N SER A 80 -10.46 0.86 -0.97
CA SER A 80 -10.70 0.39 -2.33
C SER A 80 -11.49 -0.92 -2.33
N GLN A 81 -11.86 -1.37 -3.52
CA GLN A 81 -12.23 -2.76 -3.77
C GLN A 81 -10.96 -3.62 -3.96
N SER A 82 -11.06 -4.93 -3.78
CA SER A 82 -10.05 -5.90 -4.22
C SER A 82 -10.35 -6.40 -5.63
N PHE A 83 -9.31 -6.80 -6.36
CA PHE A 83 -9.42 -7.41 -7.68
C PHE A 83 -8.77 -8.79 -7.73
N THR A 84 -9.29 -9.66 -8.59
CA THR A 84 -8.72 -10.98 -8.84
C THR A 84 -7.55 -10.85 -9.81
N ILE A 85 -6.40 -11.39 -9.43
CA ILE A 85 -5.18 -11.50 -10.24
C ILE A 85 -5.04 -12.96 -10.65
N GLN A 86 -5.01 -13.24 -11.95
CA GLN A 86 -4.70 -14.55 -12.51
C GLN A 86 -3.29 -14.54 -13.08
N VAL A 87 -2.49 -15.51 -12.67
CA VAL A 87 -1.09 -15.65 -13.09
C VAL A 87 -0.91 -17.03 -13.71
N GLU A 88 -0.63 -17.03 -15.01
CA GLU A 88 -0.46 -18.23 -15.84
C GLU A 88 0.98 -18.75 -15.90
#